data_AF-A0A527ZD40-F1
#
_entry.id   AF-A0A527ZD40-F1
#
_cell.length_a   1.000
_cell.length_b   1.000
_cell.length_c   1.000
_cell.angle_alpha   90.00
_cell.angle_beta   90.00
_cell.angle_gamma   90.00
#
_symmetry.space_group_name_H-M   'P 1'
#
loop_
_entity.id
_entity.type
_entity.pdbx_description
1 polymer ?
#
loop_
_entity_poly.entity_id
_entity_poly.type
_entity_poly.pdbx_seq_one_letter_code
_entity_poly.pdbx_strand_id
1 'polypeptide(L)'
;MSDSKETALRTYFQDGDRWEYEIVKKAKRSRGLAWFVTIIFGAITLLALAALVLLVPLKSFEPYVVVVDKNTGYLEVKSGLTRPANLTEQKAVTQANVVRYIRAREGYDPYE
;
A
#
# COMPACT_ATOMS: atom_id res chain seq x y z
N MET A 1 -17.42 -73.65 19.15
CA MET A 1 -17.70 -72.26 19.61
C MET A 1 -16.45 -71.46 19.95
N SER A 2 -15.27 -72.07 20.15
CA SER A 2 -13.99 -71.36 20.35
C SER A 2 -13.47 -70.67 19.08
N ASP A 3 -13.51 -71.36 17.94
CA ASP A 3 -12.99 -70.83 16.65
C ASP A 3 -13.62 -69.50 16.22
N SER A 4 -14.91 -69.33 16.46
CA SER A 4 -15.62 -68.08 16.14
C SER A 4 -15.14 -66.91 17.01
N LYS A 5 -14.83 -67.16 18.30
CA LYS A 5 -14.29 -66.16 19.21
C LYS A 5 -12.86 -65.78 18.83
N GLU A 6 -12.04 -66.76 18.48
CA GLU A 6 -10.66 -66.50 18.02
C GLU A 6 -10.63 -65.70 16.72
N THR A 7 -11.52 -66.02 15.78
CA THR A 7 -11.66 -65.26 14.53
C THR A 7 -12.12 -63.83 14.80
N ALA A 8 -13.12 -63.64 15.67
CA ALA A 8 -13.59 -62.30 16.05
C ALA A 8 -12.50 -61.46 16.73
N LEU A 9 -11.70 -62.07 17.62
CA LEU A 9 -10.57 -61.40 18.25
C LEU A 9 -9.49 -61.01 17.24
N ARG A 10 -9.14 -61.90 16.31
CA ARG A 10 -8.18 -61.59 15.24
C ARG A 10 -8.65 -60.42 14.38
N THR A 11 -9.92 -60.40 13.98
CA THR A 11 -10.49 -59.30 13.20
C THR A 11 -10.45 -58.00 13.99
N TYR A 12 -10.82 -58.03 15.27
CA TYR A 12 -10.78 -56.84 16.13
C TYR A 12 -9.39 -56.22 16.22
N PHE A 13 -8.34 -57.03 16.43
CA PHE A 13 -6.97 -56.52 16.47
C PHE A 13 -6.49 -56.01 15.11
N GLN A 14 -6.85 -56.69 14.01
CA GLN A 14 -6.54 -56.23 12.65
C GLN A 14 -7.23 -54.91 12.29
N ASP A 15 -8.47 -54.72 12.72
CA ASP A 15 -9.21 -53.48 12.51
C ASP A 15 -8.66 -52.36 13.40
N GLY A 16 -8.19 -52.67 14.61
CA GLY A 16 -7.44 -51.75 15.47
C GLY A 16 -6.18 -51.21 14.78
N ASP A 17 -5.33 -52.10 14.26
CA ASP A 17 -4.11 -51.71 13.53
C ASP A 17 -4.42 -50.82 12.30
N ARG A 18 -5.48 -51.17 11.56
CA ARG A 18 -5.94 -50.38 10.40
C ARG A 18 -6.41 -48.99 10.81
N TRP A 19 -7.17 -48.90 11.90
CA TRP A 19 -7.70 -47.64 12.40
C TRP A 19 -6.57 -46.68 12.82
N GLU A 20 -5.55 -47.18 13.52
CA GLU A 20 -4.38 -46.37 13.91
C GLU A 20 -3.66 -45.82 12.68
N TYR A 21 -3.41 -46.67 11.68
CA TYR A 21 -2.77 -46.25 10.43
C TYR A 21 -3.59 -45.19 9.68
N GLU A 22 -4.90 -45.37 9.62
CA GLU A 22 -5.80 -44.42 8.98
C GLU A 22 -5.80 -43.04 9.66
N ILE A 23 -5.78 -42.99 10.99
CA ILE A 23 -5.75 -41.72 11.74
C ILE A 23 -4.49 -40.93 11.41
N VAL A 24 -3.33 -41.58 11.48
CA VAL A 24 -2.05 -40.92 11.19
C VAL A 24 -2.00 -40.45 9.73
N LYS A 25 -2.51 -41.26 8.79
CA LYS A 25 -2.60 -40.90 7.38
C LYS A 25 -3.52 -39.70 7.14
N LYS A 26 -4.70 -39.69 7.76
CA LYS A 26 -5.69 -38.59 7.69
C LYS A 26 -5.11 -37.30 8.27
N ALA A 27 -4.45 -37.37 9.43
CA ALA A 27 -3.82 -36.22 10.07
C ALA A 27 -2.71 -35.60 9.19
N LYS A 28 -1.83 -36.42 8.60
CA LYS A 28 -0.77 -35.96 7.70
C LYS A 28 -1.33 -35.27 6.46
N ARG A 29 -2.37 -35.86 5.84
CA ARG A 29 -3.03 -35.28 4.66
C ARG A 29 -3.75 -33.97 5.00
N SER A 30 -4.46 -33.92 6.13
CA SER A 30 -5.14 -32.72 6.61
C SER A 30 -4.16 -31.59 6.85
N ARG A 31 -3.01 -31.87 7.48
CA ARG A 31 -1.95 -30.87 7.71
C ARG A 31 -1.44 -30.28 6.40
N GLY A 32 -1.17 -31.11 5.38
CA GLY A 32 -0.75 -30.63 4.06
C GLY A 32 -1.78 -29.70 3.40
N LEU A 33 -3.05 -30.10 3.42
CA LEU A 33 -4.15 -29.28 2.89
C LEU A 33 -4.32 -27.97 3.68
N ALA A 34 -4.23 -28.02 5.01
CA ALA A 34 -4.32 -26.84 5.86
C ALA A 34 -3.21 -25.84 5.51
N TRP A 35 -1.95 -26.29 5.40
CA TRP A 35 -0.83 -25.43 5.01
C TRP A 35 -1.00 -24.83 3.60
N PHE A 36 -1.50 -25.63 2.64
CA PHE A 36 -1.78 -25.14 1.29
C PHE A 36 -2.83 -24.02 1.30
N VAL A 37 -3.94 -24.22 2.03
CA VAL A 37 -4.98 -23.20 2.18
C VAL A 37 -4.41 -21.95 2.87
N THR A 38 -3.63 -22.11 3.95
CA THR A 38 -2.98 -20.98 4.63
C THR A 38 -2.09 -20.16 3.70
N ILE A 39 -1.29 -20.83 2.85
CA ILE A 39 -0.42 -20.14 1.88
C ILE A 39 -1.26 -19.37 0.84
N ILE A 40 -2.34 -19.96 0.32
CA ILE A 40 -3.24 -19.30 -0.63
C ILE A 40 -3.84 -18.05 -0.01
N PHE A 41 -4.42 -18.16 1.19
CA PHE A 41 -5.04 -17.01 1.85
C PHE A 41 -3.99 -15.94 2.19
N GLY A 42 -2.81 -16.33 2.66
CA GLY A 42 -1.71 -15.40 2.90
C GLY A 42 -1.31 -14.63 1.64
N ALA A 43 -1.20 -15.31 0.49
CA ALA A 43 -0.91 -14.67 -0.79
C ALA A 43 -2.02 -13.69 -1.22
N ILE A 44 -3.29 -14.08 -1.08
CA ILE A 44 -4.44 -13.21 -1.41
C ILE A 44 -4.43 -11.95 -0.53
N THR A 45 -4.17 -12.09 0.77
CA THR A 45 -4.09 -10.95 1.69
C THR A 45 -2.97 -9.99 1.29
N LEU A 46 -1.78 -10.50 0.96
CA LEU A 46 -0.66 -9.67 0.51
C LEU A 46 -0.97 -8.94 -0.79
N LEU A 47 -1.61 -9.61 -1.76
CA LEU A 47 -2.05 -8.99 -3.01
C LEU A 47 -3.08 -7.87 -2.79
N ALA A 48 -4.05 -8.09 -1.89
CA ALA A 48 -5.04 -7.09 -1.55
C ALA A 48 -4.40 -5.85 -0.88
N LEU A 49 -3.46 -6.06 0.05
CA LEU A 49 -2.71 -4.97 0.67
C LEU A 49 -1.88 -4.19 -0.36
N ALA A 50 -1.20 -4.88 -1.27
CA ALA A 50 -0.45 -4.25 -2.35
C ALA A 50 -1.36 -3.39 -3.25
N ALA A 51 -2.54 -3.90 -3.60
CA ALA A 51 -3.52 -3.14 -4.37
C ALA A 51 -3.99 -1.87 -3.65
N LEU A 52 -4.22 -1.93 -2.33
CA LEU A 52 -4.57 -0.75 -1.53
C LEU A 52 -3.45 0.29 -1.53
N VAL A 53 -2.20 -0.14 -1.31
CA VAL A 53 -1.04 0.76 -1.33
C VAL A 53 -0.90 1.46 -2.69
N LEU A 54 -1.16 0.75 -3.78
CA LEU A 54 -1.13 1.32 -5.14
C LEU A 54 -2.33 2.24 -5.44
N LEU A 55 -3.46 2.05 -4.76
CA LEU A 55 -4.67 2.86 -4.96
C LEU A 55 -4.62 4.19 -4.19
N VAL A 56 -4.02 4.20 -2.99
CA VAL A 56 -3.86 5.41 -2.16
C VAL A 56 -3.30 6.63 -2.91
N PRO A 57 -2.23 6.54 -3.74
CA PRO A 57 -1.62 7.71 -4.37
C PRO A 57 -2.43 8.35 -5.50
N LEU A 58 -3.59 7.82 -5.92
CA LEU A 58 -4.28 8.32 -7.11
C LEU A 58 -4.99 9.67 -6.94
N LYS A 59 -5.16 10.16 -5.71
CA LYS A 59 -5.82 11.45 -5.48
C LYS A 59 -4.79 12.55 -5.32
N SER A 60 -4.43 13.20 -6.42
CA SER A 60 -3.77 14.49 -6.42
C SER A 60 -4.77 15.58 -5.98
N PHE A 61 -4.45 16.27 -4.89
CA PHE A 61 -5.17 17.48 -4.49
C PHE A 61 -4.75 18.61 -5.43
N GLU A 62 -5.71 19.26 -6.07
CA GLU A 62 -5.50 20.51 -6.80
C GLU A 62 -5.83 21.67 -5.85
N PRO A 63 -4.84 22.28 -5.17
CA PRO A 63 -5.10 23.44 -4.33
C PRO A 63 -5.35 24.67 -5.21
N TYR A 64 -6.58 25.18 -5.17
CA TYR A 64 -6.92 26.47 -5.75
C TYR A 64 -6.65 27.56 -4.69
N VAL A 65 -5.61 28.37 -4.88
CA VAL A 65 -5.34 29.53 -4.03
C VAL A 65 -5.99 30.75 -4.68
N VAL A 66 -7.03 31.29 -4.04
CA VAL A 66 -7.70 32.51 -4.47
C VAL A 66 -7.15 33.67 -3.63
N VAL A 67 -6.54 34.66 -4.28
CA VAL A 67 -6.07 35.89 -3.61
C VAL A 67 -7.06 37.00 -3.92
N VAL A 68 -7.56 37.67 -2.88
CA VAL A 68 -8.53 38.77 -3.00
C VAL A 68 -7.79 40.09 -2.77
N ASP A 69 -7.87 41.01 -3.73
CA ASP A 69 -7.41 42.38 -3.53
C ASP A 69 -8.41 43.14 -2.64
N LYS A 70 -7.92 43.63 -1.49
CA LYS A 70 -8.75 44.21 -0.42
C LYS A 70 -9.34 45.59 -0.79
N ASN A 71 -8.74 46.31 -1.73
CA ASN A 71 -9.17 47.67 -2.08
C ASN A 71 -10.16 47.70 -3.24
N THR A 72 -10.09 46.71 -4.13
CA THR A 72 -10.90 46.69 -5.37
C THR A 72 -11.90 45.53 -5.43
N GLY A 73 -11.75 44.51 -4.57
CA GLY A 73 -12.57 43.29 -4.62
C GLY A 73 -12.32 42.45 -5.88
N TYR A 74 -11.27 42.75 -6.63
CA TYR A 74 -10.94 42.04 -7.86
C TYR A 74 -10.42 40.64 -7.53
N LEU A 75 -11.04 39.64 -8.15
CA LEU A 75 -10.70 38.23 -7.98
C LEU A 75 -9.76 37.81 -9.11
N GLU A 76 -8.46 37.74 -8.82
CA GLU A 76 -7.50 37.12 -9.75
C GLU A 76 -7.40 35.63 -9.42
N VAL A 77 -8.08 34.79 -10.21
CA VAL A 77 -7.91 33.33 -10.12
C VAL A 77 -6.55 33.02 -10.70
N LYS A 78 -5.53 32.84 -9.84
CA LYS A 78 -4.24 32.33 -10.27
C LYS A 78 -4.46 30.89 -10.73
N SER A 79 -4.61 30.72 -12.05
CA SER A 79 -4.59 29.40 -12.70
C SER A 79 -3.45 28.61 -12.07
N GLY A 80 -3.81 27.42 -11.58
CA GLY A 80 -3.09 26.73 -10.53
C GLY A 80 -1.58 26.66 -10.74
N LEU A 81 -0.86 26.50 -9.64
CA LEU A 81 0.44 25.84 -9.67
C LEU A 81 0.22 24.38 -10.14
N THR A 82 -0.16 24.19 -11.41
CA THR A 82 -0.61 22.93 -12.03
C THR A 82 0.52 21.92 -12.15
N ARG A 83 1.74 22.32 -11.78
CA ARG A 83 2.74 21.38 -11.28
C ARG A 83 2.99 21.75 -9.83
N PRO A 84 3.24 20.79 -8.93
CA PRO A 84 4.32 20.99 -7.98
C PRO A 84 5.55 21.23 -8.85
N ALA A 85 5.71 22.47 -9.32
CA ALA A 85 7.01 22.96 -9.63
C ALA A 85 7.65 22.85 -8.27
N ASN A 86 8.40 21.77 -8.08
CA ASN A 86 9.64 21.82 -7.34
C ASN A 86 10.48 22.92 -8.02
N LEU A 87 10.03 24.17 -7.95
CA LEU A 87 10.88 25.30 -7.71
C LEU A 87 11.44 24.94 -6.35
N THR A 88 12.46 24.07 -6.35
CA THR A 88 13.38 23.89 -5.23
C THR A 88 13.52 25.28 -4.64
N GLU A 89 13.27 25.48 -3.35
CA GLU A 89 13.23 26.82 -2.74
C GLU A 89 14.46 27.65 -3.19
N GLN A 90 15.59 26.99 -3.41
CA GLN A 90 16.79 27.51 -4.06
C GLN A 90 16.56 28.22 -5.40
N LYS A 91 15.75 27.71 -6.33
CA LYS A 91 15.47 28.33 -7.64
C LYS A 91 14.66 29.62 -7.50
N ALA A 92 13.68 29.65 -6.61
CA ALA A 92 12.92 30.88 -6.31
C ALA A 92 13.83 31.94 -5.67
N VAL A 93 14.64 31.54 -4.69
CA VAL A 93 15.64 32.41 -4.05
C VAL A 93 16.68 32.92 -5.07
N THR A 94 17.17 32.04 -5.94
CA THR A 94 18.13 32.40 -6.99
C THR A 94 17.54 33.42 -7.96
N GLN A 95 16.30 33.20 -8.43
CA GLN A 95 15.65 34.14 -9.35
C GLN A 95 15.39 35.51 -8.69
N ALA A 96 14.94 35.53 -7.43
CA ALA A 96 14.76 36.77 -6.67
C ALA A 96 16.10 37.52 -6.49
N ASN A 97 17.19 36.79 -6.21
CA ASN A 97 18.53 37.37 -6.09
C ASN A 97 19.04 37.94 -7.41
N VAL A 98 18.82 37.25 -8.54
CA VAL A 98 19.20 37.72 -9.88
C VAL A 98 18.48 39.02 -10.22
N VAL A 99 17.15 39.08 -9.99
CA VAL A 99 16.37 40.31 -10.24
C VAL A 99 16.87 41.46 -9.37
N ARG A 100 17.14 41.21 -8.08
CA ARG A 100 17.66 42.23 -7.17
C ARG A 100 19.02 42.75 -7.63
N TYR A 101 19.92 41.87 -8.08
CA TYR A 101 21.23 42.25 -8.62
C TYR A 101 21.12 43.13 -9.86
N ILE A 102 20.30 42.73 -10.84
CA ILE A 102 20.09 43.52 -12.07
C ILE A 102 19.54 44.90 -11.72
N ARG A 103 18.54 44.98 -10.83
CA ARG A 103 17.94 46.25 -10.42
C ARG A 103 18.93 47.17 -9.69
N ALA A 104 19.83 46.62 -8.89
CA ALA A 104 20.87 47.40 -8.21
C ALA A 104 22.00 47.83 -9.16
N ARG A 105 22.24 47.08 -10.24
CA ARG A 105 23.28 47.36 -11.22
C ARG A 105 22.82 48.36 -12.29
N GLU A 106 21.57 48.25 -12.71
CA GLU A 106 21.01 49.02 -13.84
C GLU A 106 19.94 50.03 -13.42
N GLY A 107 19.45 49.95 -12.17
CA GLY A 107 18.57 50.95 -11.61
C GLY A 107 19.37 52.19 -11.21
N TYR A 108 18.97 53.34 -11.75
CA TYR A 108 19.44 54.65 -11.33
C TYR A 108 18.28 55.35 -10.63
N ASP A 109 18.43 55.67 -9.35
CA ASP A 109 17.51 56.52 -8.60
C ASP A 109 18.12 57.93 -8.48
N PRO A 110 17.57 58.94 -9.17
CA PRO A 110 18.05 60.32 -9.06
C PRO A 110 17.61 61.04 -7.77
N TYR A 111 16.84 60.40 -6.89
CA TYR A 111 16.28 61.01 -5.68
C TYR A 111 16.75 60.36 -4.37
N GLU A 112 17.75 59.46 -4.41
CA GLU A 112 18.64 59.20 -3.27
C GLU A 112 19.92 60.05 -3.32
#